data_AF-A0A7J3A2R6-F1
#
_entry.id   AF-A0A7J3A2R6-F1
#
_cell.length_a   1.000
_cell.length_b   1.000
_cell.length_c   1.000
_cell.angle_alpha   90.00
_cell.angle_beta   90.00
_cell.angle_gamma   90.00
#
_symmetry.space_group_name_H-M   'P 1'
#
loop_
_entity.id
_entity.type
_entity.pdbx_description
1 polymer ?
#
loop_
_entity_poly.entity_id
_entity_poly.type
_entity_poly.pdbx_seq_one_letter_code
_entity_poly.pdbx_strand_id
1 'polypeptide(L)' 'QKLRRGSDMIGEWILASWDAAWTLHVWGFHEAKLDSEAVRRRAKHIRKLIMESEKIIG' A
#
# COMPACT_ATOMS: atom_id res chain seq x y z
N GLN A 1 -2.50 -5.62 27.15
CA GLN A 1 -3.43 -4.85 26.27
C GLN A 1 -2.73 -3.94 25.24
N LYS A 2 -1.55 -3.36 25.49
CA LYS A 2 -0.91 -2.37 24.58
C LYS A 2 -0.29 -2.95 23.29
N LEU A 3 0.20 -4.19 23.31
CA LEU A 3 0.88 -4.84 22.17
C LEU A 3 -0.07 -5.25 21.03
N ARG A 4 -1.31 -5.66 21.34
CA ARG A 4 -2.31 -6.07 20.33
C ARG A 4 -2.65 -4.94 19.35
N ARG A 5 -2.85 -3.72 19.86
CA ARG A 5 -3.14 -2.55 19.00
C ARG A 5 -2.02 -2.26 18.01
N GLY A 6 -0.76 -2.49 18.40
CA GLY A 6 0.40 -2.27 17.54
C GLY A 6 0.45 -3.24 16.35
N SER A 7 0.26 -4.55 16.59
CA SER A 7 0.21 -5.54 15.50
C SER A 7 -0.98 -5.31 14.58
N ASP A 8 -2.13 -4.95 15.14
CA ASP A 8 -3.36 -4.71 14.38
C ASP A 8 -3.16 -3.50 13.46
N MET A 9 -2.62 -2.40 13.98
CA MET A 9 -2.28 -1.21 13.17
C MET A 9 -1.22 -1.49 12.11
N ILE A 10 -0.20 -2.30 12.42
CA ILE A 10 0.83 -2.70 11.44
C ILE A 10 0.19 -3.51 10.32
N GLY A 11 -0.68 -4.47 10.66
CA GLY A 11 -1.41 -5.26 9.68
C GLY A 11 -2.31 -4.40 8.79
N GLU A 12 -3.05 -3.45 9.37
CA GLU A 12 -3.97 -2.58 8.64
C GLU A 12 -3.28 -1.76 7.55
N TRP A 13 -2.15 -1.10 7.84
CA TRP A 13 -1.50 -0.28 6.82
C TRP A 13 -0.83 -1.13 5.73
N ILE A 14 -0.36 -2.34 6.05
CA ILE A 14 0.18 -3.28 5.06
C ILE A 14 -0.94 -3.74 4.13
N LEU A 15 -2.09 -4.15 4.67
CA LEU A 15 -3.25 -4.56 3.89
C LEU A 15 -3.73 -3.44 2.96
N ALA A 16 -3.86 -2.21 3.49
CA ALA A 16 -4.22 -1.05 2.67
C ALA A 16 -3.19 -0.76 1.56
N SER A 17 -1.90 -1.00 1.83
CA SER A 17 -0.86 -0.83 0.82
C SER A 17 -0.89 -1.91 -0.25
N TRP A 18 -1.23 -3.13 0.14
CA TRP A 18 -1.42 -4.25 -0.79
C TRP A 18 -2.65 -4.08 -1.68
N ASP A 19 -3.78 -3.63 -1.12
CA ASP A 19 -4.99 -3.30 -1.88
C ASP A 19 -4.73 -2.17 -2.90
N ALA A 20 -3.98 -1.15 -2.50
CA ALA A 20 -3.54 -0.09 -3.40
C ALA A 20 -2.66 -0.63 -4.54
N ALA A 21 -1.75 -1.57 -4.26
CA ALA A 21 -0.89 -2.19 -5.26
C ALA A 21 -1.69 -3.03 -6.26
N TRP A 22 -2.62 -3.84 -5.77
CA TRP A 22 -3.52 -4.63 -6.61
C TRP A 22 -4.39 -3.73 -7.49
N THR A 23 -4.97 -2.68 -6.92
CA THR A 23 -5.78 -1.71 -7.67
C THR A 23 -4.96 -1.03 -8.77
N LEU A 24 -3.72 -0.62 -8.49
CA LEU A 24 -2.84 -0.01 -9.49
C LEU A 24 -2.50 -1.01 -10.62
N HIS A 25 -2.28 -2.28 -10.28
CA HIS A 25 -1.96 -3.32 -11.27
C HIS A 25 -3.15 -3.66 -12.17
N VAL A 26 -4.32 -3.92 -11.61
CA VAL A 26 -5.48 -4.33 -12.41
C VAL A 26 -6.18 -3.12 -13.01
N TRP A 27 -6.69 -2.22 -12.16
CA TRP A 27 -7.48 -1.09 -12.65
C TRP A 27 -6.62 -0.01 -13.28
N GLY A 28 -5.34 0.12 -12.90
CA GLY A 28 -4.42 1.05 -13.54
C GLY A 28 -3.84 0.50 -14.85
N PHE A 29 -3.10 -0.62 -14.78
CA PHE A 29 -2.36 -1.14 -15.92
C PHE A 29 -3.19 -2.02 -16.87
N HIS A 30 -3.89 -3.03 -16.35
CA HIS A 30 -4.65 -3.96 -17.21
C HIS A 30 -5.93 -3.36 -17.79
N GLU A 31 -6.65 -2.56 -17.00
CA GLU A 31 -8.00 -2.09 -17.37
C GLU A 31 -8.06 -0.58 -17.68
N ALA A 32 -6.99 0.18 -17.44
CA ALA A 32 -6.92 1.63 -17.71
C ALA A 32 -8.09 2.46 -17.15
N LYS A 33 -8.65 2.04 -16.01
CA LYS A 33 -9.80 2.67 -15.34
C LYS A 33 -9.43 3.83 -14.41
N LEU A 34 -8.14 3.99 -14.10
CA LEU A 34 -7.67 5.01 -13.16
C LEU A 34 -7.12 6.24 -13.90
N ASP A 35 -7.56 7.41 -13.47
CA ASP A 35 -6.93 8.67 -13.87
C ASP A 35 -5.60 8.93 -13.12
N SER A 36 -4.87 9.94 -13.56
CA SER A 36 -3.58 10.30 -12.97
C SER A 36 -3.65 10.68 -11.49
N GLU A 37 -4.79 11.17 -11.00
CA GLU A 37 -4.97 11.55 -9.60
C GLU A 37 -5.22 10.30 -8.73
N ALA A 38 -6.05 9.38 -9.21
CA ALA A 38 -6.31 8.10 -8.59
C ALA A 38 -5.04 7.23 -8.49
N VAL A 39 -4.18 7.28 -9.50
CA VAL A 39 -2.84 6.68 -9.47
C VAL A 39 -1.96 7.35 -8.41
N ARG A 40 -1.89 8.70 -8.40
CA ARG A 40 -1.04 9.46 -7.47
C ARG A 40 -1.43 9.24 -6.01
N ARG A 41 -2.73 9.15 -5.70
CA ARG A 41 -3.22 8.85 -4.35
C ARG A 41 -2.72 7.49 -3.86
N ARG A 42 -2.81 6.46 -4.70
CA ARG A 42 -2.39 5.09 -4.36
C ARG A 42 -0.87 4.91 -4.31
N ALA A 43 -0.12 5.62 -5.15
CA ALA A 43 1.34 5.57 -5.18
C ALA A 43 1.99 5.93 -3.83
N LYS A 44 1.33 6.75 -3.00
CA LYS A 44 1.80 7.08 -1.64
C LYS A 44 1.91 5.82 -0.75
N HIS A 45 0.96 4.90 -0.87
CA HIS A 45 0.97 3.65 -0.11
C HIS A 45 2.12 2.73 -0.57
N ILE A 46 2.36 2.66 -1.88
CA ILE A 46 3.46 1.88 -2.45
C ILE A 46 4.82 2.41 -1.98
N ARG A 47 4.99 3.74 -1.98
CA ARG A 47 6.21 4.37 -1.47
C ARG A 47 6.47 4.01 0.00
N LYS A 48 5.43 4.06 0.85
CA LYS A 48 5.55 3.65 2.25
C LYS A 48 5.95 2.18 2.36
N LEU A 49 5.28 1.30 1.61
CA LEU A 49 5.57 -0.13 1.63
C LEU A 49 7.04 -0.41 1.28
N ILE A 50 7.56 0.20 0.22
CA ILE A 50 8.98 0.06 -0.18
C ILE A 50 9.92 0.54 0.94
N MET A 51 9.71 1.76 1.47
CA MET A 51 10.57 2.31 2.52
C MET A 51 10.59 1.46 3.79
N GLU A 52 9.46 0.88 4.20
CA GLU A 52 9.43 -0.01 5.36
C GLU A 52 10.04 -1.38 5.05
N SER A 53 9.87 -1.91 3.83
CA SER A 53 10.54 -3.13 3.40
C SER A 53 12.05 -2.97 3.38
N GLU A 54 12.57 -1.84 2.88
CA GLU A 54 14.00 -1.51 2.87
C GLU A 54 14.62 -1.52 4.27
N LYS A 55 13.88 -1.05 5.29
CA LYS A 55 14.35 -1.09 6.70
C LYS A 55 14.43 -2.50 7.29
N ILE A 56 13.72 -3.47 6.71
CA ILE A 56 13.67 -4.86 7.20
C ILE A 56 14.74 -5.69 6.51
N ILE A 57 14.96 -5.45 5.22
CA ILE A 57 15.94 -6.19 4.41
C ILE A 57 17.35 -5.61 4.49
N GLY A 58 17.49 -4.37 4.95
CA GLY A 58 18.76 -3.64 5.10
C GLY A 58 19.45 -3.89 6.43
#